data_AF-X1QU65-F1
#
_entry.id   AF-X1QU65-F1
#
_cell.length_a   1.000
_cell.length_b   1.000
_cell.length_c   1.000
_cell.angle_alpha   90.00
_cell.angle_beta   90.00
_cell.angle_gamma   90.00
#
_symmetry.space_group_name_H-M   'P 1'
#
loop_
_entity.id
_entity.type
_entity.pdbx_description
1 polymer ?
#
loop_
_entity_poly.entity_id
_entity_poly.type
_entity_poly.pdbx_seq_one_letter_code
_entity_poly.pdbx_strand_id
1 'polypeptide(L)'
;NLLLQREISYDPCHHHNTVGPMAGVVSASMPVWILQNKTYGNHSYCTLNEGLGKVLRYGAYSDEVIKRLKWIENLLAPLLKQALKLHGPIDLKTMITQALQMGDEGHNRNRAGTSLLIRELAPYIIQTKFSEKEKTEVLKFIDSNDHFFLNLTMPAAKCTLDAAKNIEFSTIVTVMARNGTEFGIRVSGLGERWFTGPAGIVDGLLFPGYTAEDANLDIGDSVIAEIN
;
A
#
# COMPACT_ATOMS: atom_id res chain seq x y z
N ASN A 1 16.22 -13.88 -21.19
CA ASN A 1 15.30 -13.85 -20.03
C ASN A 1 16.04 -13.06 -18.95
N LEU A 2 15.76 -11.75 -18.84
CA LEU A 2 16.54 -10.82 -18.00
C LEU A 2 16.59 -11.25 -16.53
N LEU A 3 15.52 -11.91 -16.05
CA LEU A 3 15.44 -12.47 -14.69
C LEU A 3 16.55 -13.50 -14.44
N LEU A 4 16.82 -14.35 -15.42
CA LEU A 4 17.85 -15.41 -15.33
C LEU A 4 19.26 -14.86 -15.55
N GLN A 5 19.38 -13.67 -16.14
CA GLN A 5 20.66 -13.04 -16.47
C GLN A 5 21.25 -12.23 -15.29
N ARG A 6 20.54 -12.15 -14.14
CA ARG A 6 20.94 -11.38 -12.93
C ARG A 6 21.21 -9.89 -13.19
N GLU A 7 20.63 -9.34 -14.24
CA GLU A 7 20.72 -7.92 -14.57
C GLU A 7 19.73 -7.06 -13.74
N ILE A 8 18.90 -7.71 -12.93
CA ILE A 8 17.89 -7.08 -12.06
C ILE A 8 18.17 -7.50 -10.61
N SER A 9 18.29 -6.52 -9.72
CA SER A 9 18.38 -6.73 -8.27
C SER A 9 16.98 -6.76 -7.64
N TYR A 10 16.77 -7.65 -6.67
CA TYR A 10 15.56 -7.74 -5.87
C TYR A 10 15.91 -7.47 -4.42
N ASP A 11 15.11 -6.64 -3.76
CA ASP A 11 15.23 -6.36 -2.34
C ASP A 11 13.84 -6.09 -1.75
N PRO A 12 13.57 -6.43 -0.47
CA PRO A 12 12.27 -6.19 0.14
C PRO A 12 11.94 -4.69 0.23
N CYS A 13 10.67 -4.34 0.04
CA CYS A 13 10.17 -2.98 0.24
C CYS A 13 10.59 -2.38 1.59
N HIS A 14 10.58 -3.20 2.65
CA HIS A 14 10.95 -2.79 4.00
C HIS A 14 12.38 -2.29 4.18
N HIS A 15 13.30 -2.64 3.27
CA HIS A 15 14.69 -2.14 3.23
C HIS A 15 14.79 -0.75 2.59
N HIS A 16 13.76 -0.34 1.85
CA HIS A 16 13.69 0.94 1.13
C HIS A 16 12.57 1.86 1.66
N ASN A 17 12.28 1.79 2.97
CA ASN A 17 11.19 2.54 3.62
C ASN A 17 9.84 2.41 2.92
N THR A 18 9.62 1.31 2.20
CA THR A 18 8.45 1.09 1.37
C THR A 18 7.67 -0.11 1.91
N VAL A 19 6.41 -0.21 1.50
CA VAL A 19 5.55 -1.37 1.70
C VAL A 19 4.73 -1.63 0.44
N GLY A 20 4.49 -2.89 0.13
CA GLY A 20 3.72 -3.32 -1.05
C GLY A 20 2.62 -4.33 -0.69
N PRO A 21 1.36 -4.11 -1.11
CA PRO A 21 0.31 -5.09 -0.87
C PRO A 21 0.51 -6.33 -1.75
N MET A 22 0.23 -7.51 -1.19
CA MET A 22 0.28 -8.81 -1.90
C MET A 22 1.66 -9.08 -2.52
N ALA A 23 1.79 -9.36 -3.83
CA ALA A 23 3.10 -9.52 -4.46
C ALA A 23 4.03 -8.31 -4.26
N GLY A 24 3.44 -7.12 -4.02
CA GLY A 24 4.16 -5.96 -3.51
C GLY A 24 5.25 -5.42 -4.44
N VAL A 25 5.20 -5.75 -5.74
CA VAL A 25 6.21 -5.34 -6.70
C VAL A 25 6.16 -3.83 -6.90
N VAL A 26 7.31 -3.18 -6.69
CA VAL A 26 7.52 -1.75 -6.93
C VAL A 26 8.70 -1.60 -7.89
N SER A 27 8.52 -0.78 -8.93
CA SER A 27 9.59 -0.47 -9.90
C SER A 27 9.74 1.04 -10.10
N ALA A 28 10.86 1.44 -10.70
CA ALA A 28 11.30 2.84 -10.74
C ALA A 28 10.29 3.84 -11.33
N SER A 29 9.44 3.41 -12.28
CA SER A 29 8.43 4.30 -12.90
C SER A 29 7.09 4.30 -12.18
N MET A 30 6.88 3.43 -11.18
CA MET A 30 5.61 3.35 -10.47
C MET A 30 5.48 4.54 -9.52
N PRO A 31 4.38 5.31 -9.60
CA PRO A 31 4.14 6.39 -8.66
C PRO A 31 3.84 5.85 -7.27
N VAL A 32 4.27 6.58 -6.25
CA VAL A 32 4.08 6.24 -4.84
C VAL A 32 3.44 7.39 -4.06
N TRP A 33 2.69 7.04 -3.03
CA TRP A 33 2.41 7.94 -1.92
C TRP A 33 3.69 8.22 -1.15
N ILE A 34 3.86 9.47 -0.72
CA ILE A 34 4.99 9.90 0.12
C ILE A 34 4.42 10.35 1.45
N LEU A 35 4.74 9.61 2.50
CA LEU A 35 4.34 9.94 3.85
C LEU A 35 5.55 10.44 4.62
N GLN A 36 5.34 11.46 5.44
CA GLN A 36 6.34 12.02 6.32
C GLN A 36 5.81 11.99 7.75
N ASN A 37 6.61 11.41 8.65
CA ASN A 37 6.39 11.54 10.07
C ASN A 37 6.85 12.93 10.52
N LYS A 38 5.93 13.84 10.83
CA LYS A 38 6.28 15.21 11.23
C LYS A 38 7.09 15.29 12.53
N THR A 39 6.93 14.32 13.43
CA THR A 39 7.62 14.31 14.73
C THR A 39 9.07 13.88 14.60
N TYR A 40 9.35 12.85 13.80
CA TYR A 40 10.68 12.23 13.71
C TYR A 40 11.39 12.44 12.36
N GLY A 41 10.70 13.03 11.37
CA GLY A 41 11.26 13.39 10.06
C GLY A 41 11.45 12.22 9.09
N ASN A 42 11.23 10.97 9.51
CA ASN A 42 11.33 9.81 8.64
C ASN A 42 10.20 9.76 7.61
N HIS A 43 10.44 9.03 6.52
CA HIS A 43 9.50 8.89 5.42
C HIS A 43 9.13 7.43 5.20
N SER A 44 7.98 7.21 4.58
CA SER A 44 7.59 5.91 4.05
C SER A 44 6.83 6.04 2.74
N TYR A 45 6.81 4.95 1.96
CA TYR A 45 6.26 4.92 0.62
C TYR A 45 5.39 3.69 0.38
N CYS A 46 4.43 3.82 -0.53
CA CYS A 46 3.64 2.72 -1.07
C CYS A 46 3.13 3.13 -2.46
N THR A 47 3.01 2.18 -3.40
CA THR A 47 2.41 2.45 -4.71
C THR A 47 0.94 2.86 -4.58
N LEU A 48 0.34 3.39 -5.66
CA LEU A 48 -1.10 3.61 -5.70
C LEU A 48 -1.83 2.28 -5.96
N ASN A 49 -3.05 2.15 -5.43
CA ASN A 49 -3.83 0.92 -5.63
C ASN A 49 -4.28 0.79 -7.10
N GLU A 50 -4.14 -0.41 -7.66
CA GLU A 50 -4.41 -0.69 -9.08
C GLU A 50 -5.89 -0.96 -9.41
N GLY A 51 -6.77 -0.96 -8.41
CA GLY A 51 -8.18 -1.34 -8.56
C GLY A 51 -8.46 -2.79 -8.14
N LEU A 52 -9.62 -3.28 -8.58
CA LEU A 52 -10.12 -4.62 -8.31
C LEU A 52 -9.99 -5.53 -9.55
N GLY A 53 -10.13 -6.84 -9.35
CA GLY A 53 -10.06 -7.85 -10.42
C GLY A 53 -8.62 -8.20 -10.82
N LYS A 54 -8.35 -8.24 -12.12
CA LYS A 54 -7.00 -8.54 -12.65
C LYS A 54 -6.07 -7.36 -12.41
N VAL A 55 -5.07 -7.56 -11.55
CA VAL A 55 -4.09 -6.55 -11.10
C VAL A 55 -2.70 -7.16 -10.91
N LEU A 56 -1.66 -6.35 -11.02
CA LEU A 56 -0.27 -6.81 -10.90
C LEU A 56 0.04 -7.32 -9.50
N ARG A 57 -0.53 -6.71 -8.45
CA ARG A 57 -0.37 -7.20 -7.07
C ARG A 57 -0.83 -8.65 -6.84
N TYR A 58 -1.67 -9.21 -7.74
CA TYR A 58 -2.05 -10.63 -7.75
C TYR A 58 -1.32 -11.45 -8.83
N GLY A 59 -0.29 -10.88 -9.46
CA GLY A 59 0.53 -11.56 -10.47
C GLY A 59 0.01 -11.46 -11.91
N ALA A 60 -1.06 -10.73 -12.19
CA ALA A 60 -1.56 -10.55 -13.56
C ALA A 60 -0.74 -9.50 -14.33
N TYR A 61 -0.41 -9.78 -15.60
CA TYR A 61 0.41 -8.88 -16.44
C TYR A 61 -0.08 -8.80 -17.90
N SER A 62 -1.38 -9.00 -18.13
CA SER A 62 -2.00 -8.82 -19.45
C SER A 62 -1.97 -7.36 -19.91
N ASP A 63 -2.19 -7.12 -21.21
CA ASP A 63 -2.20 -5.76 -21.80
C ASP A 63 -3.13 -4.79 -21.07
N GLU A 64 -4.29 -5.25 -20.56
CA GLU A 64 -5.21 -4.41 -19.79
C GLU A 64 -4.59 -3.94 -18.46
N VAL A 65 -3.80 -4.80 -17.78
CA VAL A 65 -3.11 -4.46 -16.53
C VAL A 65 -2.02 -3.46 -16.82
N ILE A 66 -1.20 -3.69 -17.86
CA ILE A 66 -0.12 -2.78 -18.25
C ILE A 66 -0.67 -1.42 -18.67
N LYS A 67 -1.77 -1.39 -19.45
CA LYS A 67 -2.47 -0.13 -19.81
C LYS A 67 -2.95 0.62 -18.57
N ARG A 68 -3.50 -0.08 -17.58
CA ARG A 68 -3.93 0.54 -16.32
C ARG A 68 -2.76 1.09 -15.52
N LEU A 69 -1.65 0.36 -15.41
CA LEU A 69 -0.44 0.87 -14.75
C LEU A 69 0.08 2.14 -15.43
N LYS A 70 0.07 2.18 -16.76
CA LYS A 70 0.42 3.39 -17.53
C LYS A 70 -0.59 4.51 -17.36
N TRP A 71 -1.87 4.21 -17.21
CA TRP A 71 -2.87 5.21 -16.85
C TRP A 71 -2.64 5.78 -15.45
N ILE A 72 -2.26 4.93 -14.48
CA ILE A 72 -1.92 5.37 -13.12
C ILE A 72 -0.70 6.31 -13.16
N GLU A 73 0.35 5.94 -13.89
CA GLU A 73 1.58 6.72 -14.08
C GLU A 73 1.32 8.07 -14.76
N ASN A 74 0.52 8.08 -15.84
CA ASN A 74 0.39 9.25 -16.71
C ASN A 74 -0.81 10.16 -16.39
N LEU A 75 -1.83 9.64 -15.69
CA LEU A 75 -3.04 10.42 -15.36
C LEU A 75 -3.30 10.49 -13.86
N LEU A 76 -3.57 9.35 -13.21
CA LEU A 76 -4.02 9.31 -11.81
C LEU A 76 -3.03 10.02 -10.89
N ALA A 77 -1.76 9.61 -10.91
CA ALA A 77 -0.75 10.13 -10.02
C ALA A 77 -0.42 11.61 -10.29
N PRO A 78 -0.22 12.06 -11.55
CA PRO A 78 -0.04 13.49 -11.84
C PRO A 78 -1.21 14.37 -11.40
N LEU A 79 -2.45 13.90 -11.57
CA LEU A 79 -3.65 14.63 -11.13
C LEU A 79 -3.72 14.71 -9.60
N LEU A 80 -3.55 13.59 -8.90
CA LEU A 80 -3.53 13.57 -7.43
C LEU A 80 -2.37 14.41 -6.86
N LYS A 81 -1.21 14.42 -7.52
CA LYS A 81 -0.08 15.28 -7.17
C LYS A 81 -0.44 16.77 -7.28
N GLN A 82 -1.19 17.17 -8.31
CA GLN A 82 -1.64 18.56 -8.42
C GLN A 82 -2.69 18.89 -7.36
N ALA A 83 -3.64 17.99 -7.10
CA ALA A 83 -4.64 18.17 -6.06
C ALA A 83 -3.99 18.32 -4.67
N LEU A 84 -3.02 17.47 -4.33
CA LEU A 84 -2.25 17.58 -3.08
C LEU A 84 -1.44 18.87 -2.96
N LYS A 85 -0.90 19.41 -4.07
CA LYS A 85 -0.22 20.71 -4.05
C LYS A 85 -1.16 21.88 -3.71
N LEU A 86 -2.44 21.77 -4.12
CA LEU A 86 -3.46 22.77 -3.85
C LEU A 86 -4.03 22.63 -2.43
N HIS A 87 -4.26 21.38 -1.99
CA HIS A 87 -4.77 21.07 -0.65
C HIS A 87 -3.73 21.30 0.46
N GLY A 88 -2.49 20.89 0.21
CA GLY A 88 -1.49 20.67 1.25
C GLY A 88 -1.47 19.22 1.75
N PRO A 89 -0.65 18.93 2.78
CA PRO A 89 -0.54 17.59 3.34
C PRO A 89 -1.82 17.15 4.05
N ILE A 90 -2.15 15.86 3.95
CA ILE A 90 -3.28 15.24 4.66
C ILE A 90 -2.80 14.66 5.99
N ASP A 91 -3.54 14.90 7.08
CA ASP A 91 -3.30 14.21 8.34
C ASP A 91 -3.91 12.80 8.31
N LEU A 92 -3.07 11.83 7.92
CA LEU A 92 -3.50 10.44 7.86
C LEU A 92 -3.80 9.83 9.22
N LYS A 93 -3.19 10.29 10.33
CA LYS A 93 -3.52 9.75 11.65
C LYS A 93 -4.96 10.08 12.02
N THR A 94 -5.35 11.34 11.87
CA THR A 94 -6.74 11.76 12.10
C THR A 94 -7.71 11.05 11.16
N MET A 95 -7.38 10.93 9.87
CA MET A 95 -8.24 10.27 8.89
C MET A 95 -8.43 8.77 9.19
N ILE A 96 -7.35 8.07 9.58
CA ILE A 96 -7.42 6.66 9.99
C ILE A 96 -8.27 6.52 11.26
N THR A 97 -8.09 7.38 12.27
CA THR A 97 -8.94 7.36 13.48
C THR A 97 -10.42 7.52 13.15
N GLN A 98 -10.77 8.42 12.22
CA GLN A 98 -12.16 8.58 11.76
C GLN A 98 -12.66 7.34 11.04
N ALA A 99 -11.86 6.74 10.15
CA ALA A 99 -12.23 5.51 9.44
C ALA A 99 -12.52 4.36 10.41
N LEU A 100 -11.69 4.18 11.45
CA LEU A 100 -11.91 3.18 12.50
C LEU A 100 -13.24 3.39 13.23
N GLN A 101 -13.59 4.65 13.54
CA GLN A 101 -14.88 4.99 14.15
C GLN A 101 -16.08 4.79 13.22
N MET A 102 -15.84 4.63 11.92
CA MET A 102 -16.85 4.36 10.88
C MET A 102 -16.90 2.88 10.48
N GLY A 103 -16.20 2.01 11.22
CA GLY A 103 -16.26 0.55 11.06
C GLY A 103 -15.30 -0.02 10.02
N ASP A 104 -14.30 0.74 9.56
CA ASP A 104 -13.12 0.20 8.87
C ASP A 104 -12.13 -0.36 9.90
N GLU A 105 -11.20 -1.22 9.44
CA GLU A 105 -10.02 -1.63 10.22
C GLU A 105 -8.69 -1.21 9.58
N GLY A 106 -8.70 -0.76 8.31
CA GLY A 106 -7.53 -0.21 7.63
C GLY A 106 -6.67 -1.24 6.88
N HIS A 107 -7.05 -2.52 6.88
CA HIS A 107 -6.37 -3.60 6.17
C HIS A 107 -7.28 -4.26 5.11
N ASN A 108 -8.37 -4.92 5.50
CA ASN A 108 -9.34 -5.57 4.61
C ASN A 108 -10.53 -4.68 4.26
N ARG A 109 -11.01 -3.87 5.21
CA ARG A 109 -12.16 -2.98 5.05
C ARG A 109 -11.69 -1.53 5.14
N ASN A 110 -11.81 -0.84 4.01
CA ASN A 110 -11.23 0.49 3.76
C ASN A 110 -12.23 1.47 3.12
N ARG A 111 -13.53 1.20 3.24
CA ARG A 111 -14.60 1.96 2.56
C ARG A 111 -14.76 3.36 3.15
N ALA A 112 -14.74 3.48 4.47
CA ALA A 112 -14.82 4.78 5.13
C ALA A 112 -13.57 5.62 4.84
N GLY A 113 -12.37 5.03 4.94
CA GLY A 113 -11.10 5.70 4.61
C GLY A 113 -11.07 6.20 3.17
N THR A 114 -11.49 5.36 2.21
CA THR A 114 -11.59 5.75 0.80
C THR A 114 -12.58 6.91 0.60
N SER A 115 -13.73 6.87 1.28
CA SER A 115 -14.73 7.95 1.24
C SER A 115 -14.21 9.26 1.84
N LEU A 116 -13.50 9.20 2.96
CA LEU A 116 -12.88 10.35 3.61
C LEU A 116 -11.80 10.98 2.73
N LEU A 117 -10.98 10.16 2.05
CA LEU A 117 -9.97 10.63 1.11
C LEU A 117 -10.60 11.36 -0.08
N ILE A 118 -11.67 10.79 -0.67
CA ILE A 118 -12.42 11.46 -1.75
C ILE A 118 -12.96 12.81 -1.26
N ARG A 119 -13.58 12.84 -0.07
CA ARG A 119 -14.12 14.08 0.52
C ARG A 119 -13.04 15.14 0.69
N GLU A 120 -11.84 14.74 1.12
CA GLU A 120 -10.70 15.65 1.32
C GLU A 120 -10.17 16.21 0.00
N LEU A 121 -10.03 15.37 -1.03
CA LEU A 121 -9.35 15.73 -2.28
C LEU A 121 -10.28 16.26 -3.38
N ALA A 122 -11.57 15.92 -3.36
CA ALA A 122 -12.50 16.26 -4.45
C ALA A 122 -12.53 17.77 -4.80
N PRO A 123 -12.62 18.71 -3.84
CA PRO A 123 -12.59 20.15 -4.16
C PRO A 123 -11.33 20.59 -4.91
N TYR A 124 -10.20 19.94 -4.63
CA TYR A 124 -8.90 20.26 -5.22
C TYR A 124 -8.68 19.54 -6.55
N ILE A 125 -9.26 18.34 -6.71
CA ILE A 125 -9.32 17.64 -8.00
C ILE A 125 -10.04 18.51 -9.03
N ILE A 126 -11.16 19.13 -8.67
CA ILE A 126 -11.91 20.02 -9.57
C ILE A 126 -11.09 21.25 -9.99
N GLN A 127 -10.23 21.77 -9.10
CA GLN A 127 -9.34 22.91 -9.37
C GLN A 127 -8.08 22.56 -10.19
N THR A 128 -7.81 21.28 -10.44
CA THR A 128 -6.67 20.88 -11.28
C THR A 128 -6.84 21.31 -12.74
N LYS A 129 -5.75 21.33 -13.51
CA LYS A 129 -5.76 21.76 -14.92
C LYS A 129 -6.28 20.69 -15.90
N PHE A 130 -6.56 19.49 -15.41
CA PHE A 130 -7.03 18.37 -16.22
C PHE A 130 -8.45 18.61 -16.73
N SER A 131 -8.84 17.90 -17.80
CA SER A 131 -10.18 17.98 -18.35
C SER A 131 -11.23 17.45 -17.38
N GLU A 132 -12.49 17.87 -17.55
CA GLU A 132 -13.61 17.35 -16.74
C GLU A 132 -13.78 15.83 -16.86
N LYS A 133 -13.51 15.29 -18.05
CA LYS A 133 -13.51 13.85 -18.31
C LYS A 133 -12.49 13.13 -17.45
N GLU A 134 -11.24 13.58 -17.45
CA GLU A 134 -10.14 13.00 -16.67
C GLU A 134 -10.39 13.09 -15.16
N LYS A 135 -10.88 14.24 -14.68
CA LYS A 135 -11.26 14.43 -13.26
C LYS A 135 -12.34 13.44 -12.84
N THR A 136 -13.38 13.29 -13.67
CA THR A 136 -14.47 12.34 -13.45
C THR A 136 -13.96 10.90 -13.44
N GLU A 137 -13.05 10.57 -14.36
CA GLU A 137 -12.45 9.24 -14.47
C GLU A 137 -11.64 8.88 -13.21
N VAL A 138 -10.82 9.80 -12.71
CA VAL A 138 -10.08 9.60 -11.44
C VAL A 138 -11.01 9.43 -10.25
N LEU A 139 -12.03 10.27 -10.10
CA LEU A 139 -12.98 10.15 -9.00
C LEU A 139 -13.73 8.81 -9.04
N LYS A 140 -14.20 8.38 -10.21
CA LYS A 140 -14.85 7.08 -10.39
C LYS A 140 -13.90 5.91 -10.12
N PHE A 141 -12.64 6.02 -10.51
CA PHE A 141 -11.65 4.98 -10.23
C PHE A 141 -11.49 4.75 -8.72
N ILE A 142 -11.36 5.83 -7.94
CA ILE A 142 -11.24 5.75 -6.48
C ILE A 142 -12.55 5.25 -5.84
N ASP A 143 -13.70 5.77 -6.27
CA ASP A 143 -15.03 5.37 -5.78
C ASP A 143 -15.33 3.88 -6.00
N SER A 144 -14.93 3.33 -7.16
CA SER A 144 -15.13 1.92 -7.49
C SER A 144 -14.21 0.95 -6.75
N ASN A 145 -13.31 1.46 -5.91
CA ASN A 145 -12.24 0.70 -5.27
C ASN A 145 -12.16 1.01 -3.78
N ASP A 146 -12.99 0.37 -2.98
CA ASP A 146 -12.95 0.49 -1.51
C ASP A 146 -11.58 0.15 -0.91
N HIS A 147 -10.72 -0.59 -1.61
CA HIS A 147 -9.35 -0.91 -1.19
C HIS A 147 -8.32 0.18 -1.52
N PHE A 148 -8.71 1.30 -2.13
CA PHE A 148 -7.78 2.37 -2.50
C PHE A 148 -7.01 2.92 -1.29
N PHE A 149 -7.68 2.99 -0.13
CA PHE A 149 -7.10 3.51 1.12
C PHE A 149 -6.07 2.60 1.80
N LEU A 150 -6.04 1.29 1.48
CA LEU A 150 -5.03 0.37 2.03
C LEU A 150 -3.60 0.86 1.76
N ASN A 151 -3.38 1.38 0.56
CA ASN A 151 -2.10 1.92 0.12
C ASN A 151 -1.71 3.25 0.81
N LEU A 152 -2.56 3.77 1.72
CA LEU A 152 -2.25 4.88 2.63
C LEU A 152 -2.08 4.39 4.08
N THR A 153 -2.92 3.42 4.52
CA THR A 153 -2.80 2.84 5.86
C THR A 153 -1.48 2.12 6.05
N MET A 154 -1.07 1.29 5.10
CA MET A 154 0.19 0.53 5.18
C MET A 154 1.42 1.43 5.36
N PRO A 155 1.68 2.43 4.49
CA PRO A 155 2.82 3.30 4.70
C PRO A 155 2.64 4.16 5.95
N ALA A 156 1.43 4.48 6.42
CA ALA A 156 1.24 5.23 7.67
C ALA A 156 1.66 4.43 8.90
N ALA A 157 1.30 3.14 8.96
CA ALA A 157 1.77 2.21 9.99
C ALA A 157 3.29 2.07 9.94
N LYS A 158 3.84 1.83 8.74
CA LYS A 158 5.29 1.79 8.49
C LYS A 158 6.01 3.06 8.98
N CYS A 159 5.49 4.25 8.64
CA CYS A 159 6.08 5.53 9.02
C CYS A 159 6.13 5.71 10.54
N THR A 160 5.11 5.18 11.23
CA THR A 160 4.99 5.22 12.69
C THR A 160 5.96 4.24 13.34
N LEU A 161 5.98 2.99 12.88
CA LEU A 161 6.82 1.92 13.42
C LEU A 161 8.30 2.12 13.14
N ASP A 162 8.66 2.73 12.01
CA ASP A 162 10.05 3.03 11.68
C ASP A 162 10.70 4.02 12.65
N ALA A 163 9.91 4.89 13.28
CA ALA A 163 10.41 5.76 14.35
C ALA A 163 10.74 5.01 15.64
N ALA A 164 10.26 3.77 15.79
CA ALA A 164 10.52 2.91 16.94
C ALA A 164 11.60 1.85 16.67
N LYS A 165 12.33 1.92 15.55
CA LYS A 165 13.45 1.02 15.24
C LYS A 165 14.72 1.40 15.98
N ASN A 166 15.61 0.43 16.13
CA ASN A 166 16.97 0.61 16.65
C ASN A 166 17.03 1.21 18.05
N ILE A 167 16.04 0.92 18.89
CA ILE A 167 16.04 1.29 20.31
C ILE A 167 16.71 0.16 21.09
N GLU A 168 17.85 0.45 21.71
CA GLU A 168 18.61 -0.53 22.49
C GLU A 168 17.71 -1.22 23.53
N PHE A 169 17.87 -2.55 23.66
CA PHE A 169 17.08 -3.41 24.55
C PHE A 169 15.57 -3.49 24.28
N SER A 170 15.03 -2.83 23.25
CA SER A 170 13.61 -2.90 22.90
C SER A 170 13.25 -4.23 22.24
N THR A 171 12.22 -4.89 22.77
CA THR A 171 11.68 -6.15 22.25
C THR A 171 10.44 -5.95 21.37
N ILE A 172 10.13 -4.71 20.98
CA ILE A 172 8.96 -4.40 20.15
C ILE A 172 9.21 -4.85 18.71
N VAL A 173 8.23 -5.56 18.14
CA VAL A 173 8.19 -5.87 16.71
C VAL A 173 7.89 -4.59 15.94
N THR A 174 8.74 -4.25 14.97
CA THR A 174 8.61 -3.03 14.16
C THR A 174 8.25 -3.33 12.71
N VAL A 175 8.39 -4.60 12.28
CA VAL A 175 8.03 -5.08 10.96
C VAL A 175 7.50 -6.50 11.09
N MET A 176 6.38 -6.76 10.45
CA MET A 176 5.96 -8.09 10.02
C MET A 176 5.73 -8.00 8.50
N ALA A 177 6.14 -9.03 7.76
CA ALA A 177 6.01 -9.10 6.32
C ALA A 177 5.99 -10.56 5.87
N ARG A 178 5.43 -10.80 4.69
CA ARG A 178 5.29 -12.16 4.16
C ARG A 178 5.33 -12.14 2.64
N ASN A 179 5.96 -13.12 2.02
CA ASN A 179 6.28 -13.11 0.58
C ASN A 179 5.67 -14.30 -0.19
N GLY A 180 4.73 -15.01 0.41
CA GLY A 180 4.11 -16.23 -0.16
C GLY A 180 4.91 -17.51 0.09
N THR A 181 6.07 -17.43 0.76
CA THR A 181 6.85 -18.61 1.17
C THR A 181 7.28 -18.53 2.63
N GLU A 182 7.76 -17.36 3.06
CA GLU A 182 8.21 -17.08 4.42
C GLU A 182 7.40 -15.93 5.05
N PHE A 183 7.20 -16.04 6.36
CA PHE A 183 6.82 -14.94 7.22
C PHE A 183 8.06 -14.43 7.95
N GLY A 184 8.26 -13.12 7.94
CA GLY A 184 9.43 -12.45 8.52
C GLY A 184 9.04 -11.36 9.51
N ILE A 185 9.80 -11.25 10.60
CA ILE A 185 9.69 -10.14 11.54
C ILE A 185 11.02 -9.41 11.74
N ARG A 186 10.94 -8.16 12.20
CA ARG A 186 12.06 -7.40 12.74
C ARG A 186 11.71 -6.80 14.09
N VAL A 187 12.67 -6.86 15.01
CA VAL A 187 12.54 -6.39 16.39
C VAL A 187 13.46 -5.19 16.60
N SER A 188 12.95 -4.15 17.27
CA SER A 188 13.62 -2.84 17.39
C SER A 188 15.08 -2.93 17.86
N GLY A 189 15.34 -3.62 18.97
CA GLY A 189 16.68 -3.75 19.55
C GLY A 189 17.63 -4.68 18.80
N LEU A 190 17.18 -5.31 17.70
CA LEU A 190 17.95 -6.29 16.91
C LEU A 190 18.30 -5.76 15.50
N GLY A 191 18.07 -4.47 15.24
CA GLY A 191 18.53 -3.78 14.05
C GLY A 191 17.83 -4.23 12.75
N GLU A 192 18.64 -4.48 11.72
CA GLU A 192 18.19 -4.88 10.37
C GLU A 192 17.96 -6.39 10.22
N ARG A 193 18.21 -7.18 11.27
CA ARG A 193 18.09 -8.64 11.22
C ARG A 193 16.64 -9.08 11.02
N TRP A 194 16.42 -9.93 10.02
CA TRP A 194 15.18 -10.68 9.86
C TRP A 194 15.20 -11.96 10.69
N PHE A 195 14.03 -12.29 11.25
CA PHE A 195 13.72 -13.62 11.78
C PHE A 195 12.60 -14.19 10.93
N THR A 196 12.85 -15.32 10.27
CA THR A 196 11.89 -15.92 9.34
C THR A 196 11.42 -17.29 9.80
N GLY A 197 10.20 -17.63 9.39
CA GLY A 197 9.60 -18.95 9.46
C GLY A 197 8.71 -19.18 8.23
N PRO A 198 8.11 -20.36 8.07
CA PRO A 198 7.22 -20.63 6.94
C PRO A 198 6.00 -19.70 6.98
N ALA A 199 5.57 -19.20 5.81
CA ALA A 199 4.31 -18.48 5.68
C ALA A 199 3.12 -19.41 6.01
N GLY A 200 2.11 -18.87 6.69
CA GLY A 200 0.92 -19.63 7.11
C GLY A 200 -0.07 -19.85 5.97
N ILE A 201 -0.98 -20.80 6.18
CA ILE A 201 -2.20 -20.93 5.37
C ILE A 201 -3.25 -19.98 5.95
N VAL A 202 -3.91 -19.22 5.08
CA VAL A 202 -5.01 -18.34 5.49
C VAL A 202 -6.32 -19.13 5.43
N ASP A 203 -6.87 -19.44 6.60
CA ASP A 203 -8.19 -20.06 6.73
C ASP A 203 -9.29 -18.99 6.72
N GLY A 204 -10.25 -19.12 5.82
CA GLY A 204 -11.28 -18.11 5.61
C GLY A 204 -12.39 -18.55 4.66
N LEU A 205 -13.41 -17.71 4.53
CA LEU A 205 -14.49 -17.94 3.57
C LEU A 205 -13.99 -17.72 2.15
N LEU A 206 -14.12 -18.74 1.32
CA LEU A 206 -13.70 -18.71 -0.08
C LEU A 206 -14.85 -18.30 -1.00
N PHE A 207 -14.52 -17.69 -2.14
CA PHE A 207 -15.50 -17.40 -3.18
C PHE A 207 -16.06 -18.69 -3.78
N PRO A 208 -17.33 -18.68 -4.24
CA PRO A 208 -17.92 -19.85 -4.91
C PRO A 208 -17.05 -20.35 -6.07
N GLY A 209 -16.78 -21.66 -6.08
CA GLY A 209 -15.95 -22.31 -7.10
C GLY A 209 -14.47 -22.46 -6.75
N TYR A 210 -14.02 -21.98 -5.58
CA TYR A 210 -12.65 -22.16 -5.09
C TYR A 210 -12.59 -23.03 -3.83
N THR A 211 -11.49 -23.76 -3.66
CA THR A 211 -11.17 -24.55 -2.46
C THR A 211 -9.90 -24.06 -1.79
N ALA A 212 -9.60 -24.59 -0.60
CA ALA A 212 -8.36 -24.28 0.10
C ALA A 212 -7.10 -24.73 -0.69
N GLU A 213 -7.23 -25.68 -1.61
CA GLU A 213 -6.13 -26.14 -2.46
C GLU A 213 -5.74 -25.12 -3.54
N ASP A 214 -6.63 -24.19 -3.87
CA ASP A 214 -6.36 -23.09 -4.80
C ASP A 214 -5.64 -21.90 -4.14
N ALA A 215 -5.54 -21.90 -2.80
CA ALA A 215 -4.99 -20.79 -2.04
C ALA A 215 -3.46 -20.82 -2.00
N ASN A 216 -2.85 -19.64 -2.15
CA ASN A 216 -1.43 -19.44 -1.84
C ASN A 216 -1.23 -19.28 -0.32
N LEU A 217 0.00 -19.55 0.14
CA LEU A 217 0.42 -19.13 1.47
C LEU A 217 0.41 -17.61 1.61
N ASP A 218 0.46 -17.16 2.85
CA ASP A 218 0.32 -15.76 3.22
C ASP A 218 1.33 -14.84 2.49
N ILE A 219 0.86 -13.76 1.87
CA ILE A 219 1.67 -12.86 1.02
C ILE A 219 1.33 -11.35 1.14
N GLY A 220 2.36 -10.49 1.18
CA GLY A 220 2.30 -9.02 1.23
C GLY A 220 2.87 -8.36 2.48
N ASP A 221 3.13 -7.05 2.38
CA ASP A 221 3.57 -6.26 3.54
C ASP A 221 2.38 -5.72 4.36
N SER A 222 1.14 -6.00 3.95
CA SER A 222 -0.05 -5.37 4.55
C SER A 222 -0.31 -5.76 6.00
N VAL A 223 0.30 -6.84 6.50
CA VAL A 223 0.31 -7.21 7.92
C VAL A 223 0.97 -6.14 8.81
N ILE A 224 1.73 -5.18 8.24
CA ILE A 224 2.21 -3.99 8.94
C ILE A 224 1.07 -3.17 9.57
N ALA A 225 -0.15 -3.26 9.02
CA ALA A 225 -1.33 -2.57 9.54
C ALA A 225 -1.74 -3.06 10.94
N GLU A 226 -1.33 -4.28 11.34
CA GLU A 226 -1.74 -4.94 12.59
C GLU A 226 -0.81 -4.65 13.78
N ILE A 227 0.25 -3.86 13.58
CA ILE A 227 1.32 -3.69 14.58
C ILE A 227 1.22 -2.33 15.30
N ASN A 228 0.38 -1.39 14.81
CA ASN A 228 0.36 0.00 15.30
C ASN A 228 -0.66 0.30 16.41
#